data_AF-K1TPD3-F1
#
_entry.id   AF-K1TPD3-F1
#
_cell.length_a   1.000
_cell.length_b   1.000
_cell.length_c   1.000
_cell.angle_alpha   90.00
_cell.angle_beta   90.00
_cell.angle_gamma   90.00
#
_symmetry.space_group_name_H-M   'P 1'
#
loop_
_entity.id
_entity.type
_entity.pdbx_description
1 polymer ?
#
loop_
_entity_poly.entity_id
_entity_poly.type
_entity_poly.pdbx_seq_one_letter_code
_entity_poly.pdbx_strand_id
1 'polypeptide(L)'
;MTYTFLIQNLGNTAADAATGVVITDTFNPVLENLTVNFNGTAWAEGTNYTYDTTTGLFTGTAGGITVPAATYTQDPVTGAWGINPGVSTLMISGTV
;
A
#
# COMPACT_ATOMS: atom_id res chain seq x y z
N MET A 1 -2.59 13.76 11.82
CA MET A 1 -2.66 13.69 10.35
C MET A 1 -2.72 12.23 9.94
N THR A 2 -3.43 11.91 8.86
CA THR A 2 -3.53 10.55 8.34
C THR A 2 -3.36 10.58 6.83
N TYR A 3 -2.45 9.76 6.33
CA TYR A 3 -2.17 9.54 4.91
C TYR A 3 -2.66 8.15 4.52
N THR A 4 -3.44 8.08 3.45
CA THR A 4 -3.99 6.81 2.93
C THR A 4 -3.45 6.58 1.53
N PHE A 5 -2.67 5.52 1.37
CA PHE A 5 -2.19 5.04 0.08
C PHE A 5 -3.14 3.95 -0.40
N LEU A 6 -3.80 4.21 -1.53
CA LEU A 6 -4.58 3.21 -2.25
C LEU A 6 -3.66 2.57 -3.30
N ILE A 7 -3.45 1.26 -3.18
CA ILE A 7 -2.55 0.51 -4.06
C ILE A 7 -3.41 -0.37 -4.94
N GLN A 8 -3.33 -0.17 -6.26
CA GLN A 8 -4.14 -0.90 -7.23
C GLN A 8 -3.26 -1.80 -8.10
N ASN A 9 -3.66 -3.06 -8.21
CA ASN A 9 -3.09 -4.01 -9.15
C ASN A 9 -4.08 -4.21 -10.30
N LEU A 10 -3.67 -3.82 -11.50
CA LEU A 10 -4.44 -4.00 -12.73
C LEU A 10 -4.06 -5.29 -13.48
N GLY A 11 -3.12 -6.08 -12.96
CA GLY A 11 -2.70 -7.36 -13.53
C GLY A 11 -3.57 -8.53 -13.07
N ASN A 12 -3.62 -9.58 -13.88
CA ASN A 12 -4.36 -10.81 -13.59
C ASN A 12 -3.68 -11.75 -12.58
N THR A 13 -2.48 -11.39 -12.13
CA THR A 13 -1.72 -12.10 -11.10
C THR A 13 -1.56 -11.20 -9.90
N ALA A 14 -1.69 -11.74 -8.69
CA ALA A 14 -1.50 -10.98 -7.47
C ALA A 14 -0.05 -10.48 -7.36
N ALA A 15 0.14 -9.26 -6.84
CA ALA A 15 1.44 -8.82 -6.37
C ALA A 15 1.64 -9.44 -4.98
N ASP A 16 2.43 -10.49 -4.91
CA ASP A 16 2.73 -11.21 -3.66
C ASP A 16 4.03 -10.70 -3.01
N ALA A 17 4.44 -11.35 -1.92
CA ALA A 17 5.66 -10.97 -1.21
C ALA A 17 6.92 -11.04 -2.10
N ALA A 18 6.98 -11.98 -3.06
CA ALA A 18 8.11 -12.15 -3.96
C ALA A 18 8.20 -11.03 -5.01
N THR A 19 7.08 -10.36 -5.30
CA THR A 19 7.03 -9.17 -6.16
C THR A 19 7.83 -8.00 -5.57
N GLY A 20 7.97 -7.96 -4.23
CA GLY A 20 8.86 -7.01 -3.56
C GLY A 20 8.38 -5.56 -3.64
N VAL A 21 7.06 -5.32 -3.59
CA VAL A 21 6.49 -3.96 -3.61
C VAL A 21 6.97 -3.18 -2.38
N VAL A 22 7.48 -1.96 -2.61
CA VAL A 22 7.97 -1.03 -1.58
C VAL A 22 7.33 0.33 -1.78
N ILE A 23 6.92 0.96 -0.68
CA ILE A 23 6.49 2.36 -0.64
C ILE A 23 7.52 3.15 0.18
N THR A 24 7.96 4.26 -0.39
CA THR A 24 8.80 5.27 0.27
C THR A 24 8.15 6.63 0.13
N ASP A 25 8.09 7.38 1.22
CA ASP A 25 7.58 8.75 1.24
C ASP A 25 8.32 9.57 2.31
N THR A 26 8.37 10.90 2.14
CA THR A 26 9.00 11.81 3.09
C THR A 26 7.98 12.84 3.58
N PHE A 27 7.59 12.75 4.85
CA PHE A 27 6.61 13.66 5.43
C PHE A 27 7.24 15.01 5.79
N ASN A 28 6.61 16.08 5.31
CA ASN A 28 6.95 17.46 5.67
C ASN A 28 5.64 18.26 5.89
N PRO A 29 5.32 18.68 7.12
CA PRO A 29 6.13 18.56 8.33
C PRO A 29 6.36 17.10 8.77
N VAL A 30 7.48 16.87 9.47
CA VAL A 30 7.82 15.56 10.03
C VAL A 30 6.74 15.15 11.03
N LEU A 31 6.27 13.91 10.92
CA LEU A 31 5.28 13.35 11.82
C LEU A 31 5.93 12.67 13.03
N GLU A 32 5.24 12.72 14.17
CA GLU A 32 5.56 12.02 15.42
C GLU A 32 4.50 10.95 15.73
N ASN A 33 4.83 10.00 16.60
CA ASN A 33 3.92 8.95 17.10
C ASN A 33 3.22 8.16 15.96
N LEU A 34 4.02 7.62 15.03
CA LEU A 34 3.47 6.93 13.87
C LEU A 34 2.65 5.69 14.25
N THR A 35 1.50 5.56 13.61
CA THR A 35 0.69 4.34 13.59
C THR A 35 0.44 3.95 12.14
N VAL A 36 0.83 2.73 11.80
CA VAL A 36 0.78 2.22 10.41
C VAL A 36 -0.11 1.00 10.36
N ASN A 37 -1.04 0.96 9.40
CA ASN A 37 -1.95 -0.15 9.19
C ASN A 37 -2.00 -0.52 7.72
N PHE A 38 -1.79 -1.80 7.42
CA PHE A 38 -1.96 -2.36 6.09
C PHE A 38 -3.19 -3.26 6.05
N ASN A 39 -4.17 -2.94 5.21
CA ASN A 39 -5.45 -3.64 5.13
C ASN A 39 -6.10 -3.87 6.52
N GLY A 40 -6.02 -2.87 7.39
CA GLY A 40 -6.55 -2.91 8.76
C GLY A 40 -5.71 -3.70 9.78
N THR A 41 -4.56 -4.25 9.37
CA THR A 41 -3.60 -4.91 10.27
C THR A 41 -2.49 -3.95 10.65
N ALA A 42 -2.22 -3.81 11.94
CA ALA A 42 -1.14 -2.96 12.43
C ALA A 42 0.23 -3.46 11.95
N TRP A 43 1.05 -2.54 11.46
CA TRP A 43 2.43 -2.77 11.08
C TRP A 43 3.38 -2.28 12.18
N ALA A 44 4.45 -3.04 12.40
CA ALA A 44 5.49 -2.73 13.37
C ALA A 44 6.71 -2.11 12.68
N GLU A 45 7.22 -1.02 13.26
CA GLU A 45 8.49 -0.43 12.87
C GLU A 45 9.65 -1.42 13.14
N GLY A 46 10.67 -1.40 12.29
CA GLY A 46 11.80 -2.34 12.29
C GLY A 46 11.48 -3.71 11.70
N THR A 47 10.20 -4.03 11.49
CA THR A 47 9.77 -5.28 10.82
C THR A 47 9.15 -4.96 9.46
N ASN A 48 8.06 -4.19 9.45
CA ASN A 48 7.30 -3.89 8.23
C ASN A 48 7.73 -2.60 7.54
N TYR A 49 8.32 -1.68 8.30
CA TYR A 49 8.82 -0.40 7.79
C TYR A 49 9.89 0.18 8.72
N THR A 50 10.59 1.21 8.26
CA THR A 50 11.43 2.10 9.06
C THR A 50 10.97 3.54 8.91
N TYR A 51 11.11 4.34 9.96
CA TYR A 51 10.83 5.77 9.91
C TYR A 51 11.95 6.60 10.53
N ASP A 52 12.46 7.58 9.78
CA ASP A 52 13.44 8.54 10.30
C ASP A 52 12.70 9.79 10.82
N THR A 53 12.65 9.96 12.14
CA THR A 53 12.02 11.13 12.79
C THR A 53 12.83 12.42 12.67
N THR A 54 14.05 12.37 12.14
CA THR A 54 14.84 13.58 11.84
C THR A 54 14.51 14.10 10.45
N THR A 55 14.34 13.21 9.47
CA THR A 55 14.10 13.60 8.08
C THR A 55 12.64 13.45 7.62
N GLY A 56 11.81 12.74 8.38
CA GLY A 56 10.46 12.35 8.00
C GLY A 56 10.39 11.22 6.96
N LEU A 57 11.48 10.47 6.74
CA LEU A 57 11.53 9.44 5.70
C LEU A 57 10.88 8.14 6.19
N PHE A 58 9.79 7.73 5.55
CA PHE A 58 9.16 6.43 5.71
C PHE A 58 9.62 5.48 4.60
N THR A 59 10.00 4.25 4.95
CA THR A 59 10.34 3.19 4.00
C THR A 59 9.69 1.87 4.41
N GLY A 60 8.83 1.33 3.56
CA GLY A 60 8.29 -0.02 3.73
C GLY A 60 9.31 -1.11 3.42
N THR A 61 9.24 -2.25 4.12
CA THR A 61 10.07 -3.41 3.85
C THR A 61 9.52 -4.18 2.64
N ALA A 62 10.42 -4.60 1.74
CA ALA A 62 10.05 -5.43 0.59
C ALA A 62 9.33 -6.71 1.02
N GLY A 63 8.25 -7.05 0.31
CA GLY A 63 7.42 -8.22 0.61
C GLY A 63 6.39 -8.01 1.72
N GLY A 64 6.36 -6.84 2.37
CA GLY A 64 5.30 -6.48 3.32
C GLY A 64 3.96 -6.14 2.65
N ILE A 65 3.99 -5.65 1.40
CA ILE A 65 2.80 -5.27 0.64
C ILE A 65 2.41 -6.41 -0.30
N THR A 66 1.17 -6.88 -0.17
CA THR A 66 0.55 -7.79 -1.14
C THR A 66 -0.74 -7.19 -1.70
N VAL A 67 -0.94 -7.23 -3.01
CA VAL A 67 -2.14 -6.69 -3.66
C VAL A 67 -2.81 -7.80 -4.47
N PRO A 68 -4.12 -8.07 -4.27
CA PRO A 68 -4.84 -9.09 -5.02
C PRO A 68 -4.74 -8.90 -6.54
N ALA A 69 -5.02 -9.94 -7.32
CA ALA A 69 -5.18 -9.81 -8.77
C ALA A 69 -6.44 -8.98 -9.11
N ALA A 70 -6.42 -8.33 -10.29
CA ALA A 70 -7.61 -7.77 -10.89
C ALA A 70 -8.56 -8.89 -11.38
N THR A 71 -9.86 -8.60 -11.39
CA THR A 71 -10.87 -9.43 -12.06
C THR A 71 -11.27 -8.79 -13.39
N TYR A 72 -11.53 -9.64 -14.38
CA TYR A 72 -11.89 -9.23 -15.74
C TYR A 72 -13.18 -9.90 -16.14
N THR A 73 -14.13 -9.11 -16.62
CA THR A 73 -15.43 -9.58 -17.08
C THR A 73 -15.68 -9.05 -18.47
N GLN A 74 -16.00 -9.95 -19.40
CA GLN A 74 -16.44 -9.56 -20.74
C GLN A 74 -17.96 -9.47 -20.77
N ASP A 75 -18.48 -8.38 -21.32
CA ASP A 75 -19.89 -8.24 -21.64
C ASP A 75 -20.24 -9.21 -22.79
N PRO A 76 -21.19 -10.15 -22.60
CA PRO A 76 -21.52 -11.16 -23.61
C PRO A 76 -22.30 -10.61 -24.82
N VAL A 77 -22.87 -9.41 -24.73
CA VAL A 77 -23.64 -8.76 -25.80
C VAL A 77 -22.75 -7.83 -26.62
N THR A 78 -21.94 -7.01 -25.95
CA THR A 78 -21.12 -5.99 -26.62
C THR A 78 -19.67 -6.42 -26.86
N GLY A 79 -19.20 -7.45 -26.16
CA GLY A 79 -17.81 -7.90 -26.19
C GLY A 79 -16.83 -6.99 -25.43
N ALA A 80 -17.32 -5.91 -24.80
CA ALA A 80 -16.49 -4.98 -24.04
C ALA A 80 -15.91 -5.64 -22.78
N TRP A 81 -14.70 -5.22 -22.38
CA TRP A 81 -14.03 -5.72 -21.18
C TRP A 81 -14.12 -4.71 -20.04
N GLY A 82 -14.66 -5.16 -18.91
CA GLY A 82 -14.58 -4.48 -17.62
C GLY A 82 -13.40 -5.02 -16.81
N ILE A 83 -12.68 -4.12 -16.14
CA ILE A 83 -11.59 -4.45 -15.22
C ILE A 83 -11.97 -3.94 -13.84
N ASN A 84 -11.89 -4.81 -12.84
CA ASN A 84 -11.96 -4.41 -11.44
C ASN A 84 -10.59 -4.68 -10.80
N PRO A 85 -9.81 -3.63 -10.47
CA PRO A 85 -8.48 -3.80 -9.89
C PRO A 85 -8.50 -4.56 -8.56
N GLY A 86 -7.44 -5.32 -8.30
CA GLY A 86 -7.14 -5.72 -6.93
C GLY A 86 -6.69 -4.51 -6.13
N VAL A 87 -7.11 -4.40 -4.87
CA VAL A 87 -6.88 -3.21 -4.05
C VAL A 87 -6.29 -3.60 -2.69
N SER A 88 -5.36 -2.80 -2.21
CA SER A 88 -4.90 -2.81 -0.82
C SER A 88 -4.67 -1.38 -0.32
N THR A 89 -4.73 -1.20 0.99
CA THR A 89 -4.59 0.09 1.62
C THR A 89 -3.44 0.08 2.63
N LEU A 90 -2.60 1.12 2.57
CA LEU A 90 -1.64 1.44 3.61
C LEU A 90 -2.05 2.78 4.21
N MET A 91 -2.30 2.79 5.52
CA MET A 91 -2.67 3.98 6.25
C MET A 91 -1.57 4.33 7.26
N ILE A 92 -1.08 5.55 7.20
CA ILE A 92 -0.03 6.08 8.06
C ILE A 92 -0.59 7.30 8.79
N SER A 93 -0.67 7.22 10.11
CA SER A 93 -1.14 8.30 10.98
C SER A 93 -0.01 8.78 11.88
N GLY A 94 -0.03 10.06 12.23
CA GLY A 94 0.92 10.67 13.17
C GLY A 94 0.48 12.07 13.61
N THR A 95 1.20 12.68 14.54
CA THR A 95 1.01 14.06 14.99
C THR A 95 2.07 14.98 14.40
N VAL A 96 1.78 16.28 14.32
CA VAL A 96 2.76 17.33 13.97
C VAL A 96 3.05 18.12 15.24
#